data_AF-A0A957U8F2-F1
#
_entry.id   AF-A0A957U8F2-F1
#
_cell.length_a   1.000
_cell.length_b   1.000
_cell.length_c   1.000
_cell.angle_alpha   90.00
_cell.angle_beta   90.00
_cell.angle_gamma   90.00
#
_symmetry.space_group_name_H-M   'P 1'
#
loop_
_entity.id
_entity.type
_entity.pdbx_description
1 polymer ?
#
loop_
_entity_poly.entity_id
_entity_poly.type
_entity_poly.pdbx_seq_one_letter_code
_entity_poly.pdbx_strand_id
1 'polypeptide(L)'
;MSNRPERYIQLANQYEPEGIHLTLPFDGTAQLLQGWGDNPGFHAQFTYNGVPLKGHPGLDFLLPAGSAILAVDAGRVVEISNEPGGFGRYVKIEHRWGESLYAHMGDLSVESGQRVERGRKLG
;
A
#
# COMPACT_ATOMS: atom_id res chain seq x y z
N MET A 1 -19.27 10.58 -7.55
CA MET A 1 -19.53 10.08 -6.18
C MET A 1 -18.38 10.57 -5.31
N SER A 2 -18.66 11.48 -4.36
CA SER A 2 -17.63 12.10 -3.52
C SER A 2 -17.02 11.04 -2.60
N ASN A 3 -15.78 10.64 -2.87
CA ASN A 3 -15.01 9.68 -2.09
C ASN A 3 -14.48 10.45 -0.87
N ARG A 4 -15.21 10.43 0.26
CA ARG A 4 -14.74 11.11 1.47
C ARG A 4 -13.55 10.32 2.03
N PRO A 5 -12.35 10.93 2.14
CA PRO A 5 -11.11 10.25 2.55
C PRO A 5 -11.22 9.59 3.94
N GLU A 6 -12.07 10.13 4.80
CA GLU A 6 -12.31 9.66 6.17
C GLU A 6 -12.84 8.22 6.25
N ARG A 7 -13.49 7.71 5.21
CA ARG A 7 -14.09 6.36 5.21
C ARG A 7 -13.05 5.24 5.24
N TYR A 8 -11.87 5.43 4.62
CA TYR A 8 -10.84 4.39 4.56
C TYR A 8 -10.11 4.21 5.90
N ILE A 9 -9.91 5.29 6.64
CA ILE A 9 -9.27 5.25 7.96
C ILE A 9 -10.18 4.53 8.98
N GLN A 10 -11.50 4.67 8.84
CA GLN A 10 -12.47 3.98 9.70
C GLN A 10 -12.55 2.46 9.46
N LEU A 11 -12.08 1.96 8.31
CA LEU A 11 -12.08 0.54 7.96
C LEU A 11 -10.83 -0.20 8.46
N ALA A 12 -9.74 0.52 8.74
CA ALA A 12 -8.55 -0.09 9.32
C ALA A 12 -8.89 -0.65 10.73
N ASN A 13 -8.47 -1.89 10.99
CA ASN A 13 -8.77 -2.68 12.19
C ASN A 13 -10.22 -3.21 12.32
N GLN A 14 -11.02 -3.19 11.26
CA GLN A 14 -12.29 -3.93 11.23
C GLN A 14 -12.06 -5.36 10.73
N TYR A 15 -12.71 -6.33 11.35
CA TYR A 15 -12.75 -7.69 10.83
C TYR A 15 -13.77 -7.73 9.70
N GLU A 16 -13.31 -8.01 8.48
CA GLU A 16 -14.22 -8.36 7.40
C GLU A 16 -14.77 -9.78 7.63
N PRO A 17 -16.00 -10.10 7.18
CA PRO A 17 -16.62 -11.42 7.37
C PRO A 17 -15.77 -12.58 6.82
N GLU A 18 -14.93 -12.27 5.82
CA GLU A 18 -13.99 -13.19 5.15
C GLU A 18 -12.74 -13.51 6.02
N GLY A 19 -12.61 -12.91 7.21
CA GLY A 19 -11.45 -13.08 8.10
C GLY A 19 -10.24 -12.20 7.73
N ILE A 20 -10.44 -11.18 6.88
CA ILE A 20 -9.43 -10.18 6.55
C ILE A 20 -9.41 -9.14 7.66
N HIS A 21 -8.22 -8.86 8.20
CA HIS A 21 -8.02 -7.84 9.23
C HIS A 21 -6.78 -7.02 8.87
N LEU A 22 -7.00 -5.87 8.24
CA LEU A 22 -5.94 -4.97 7.81
C LEU A 22 -5.68 -3.91 8.86
N THR A 23 -4.42 -3.74 9.25
CA THR A 23 -3.97 -2.56 10.01
C THR A 23 -3.57 -1.43 9.07
N LEU A 24 -3.43 -0.21 9.60
CA LEU A 24 -2.74 0.84 8.86
C LEU A 24 -1.28 0.42 8.59
N PRO A 25 -0.70 0.84 7.45
CA PRO A 25 0.69 0.53 7.11
C PRO A 25 1.69 1.45 7.82
N PHE A 26 1.29 2.14 8.89
CA PHE A 26 2.09 3.08 9.68
C PHE A 26 1.45 3.24 11.06
N ASP A 27 2.22 3.76 12.01
CA ASP A 27 1.72 4.12 13.33
C ASP A 27 1.04 5.49 13.34
N GLY A 28 0.01 5.64 14.17
CA GLY A 28 -0.68 6.92 14.38
C GLY A 28 -1.63 7.32 13.26
N THR A 29 -1.68 8.62 12.97
CA THR A 29 -2.61 9.20 11.99
C THR A 29 -1.84 9.91 10.88
N ALA A 30 -2.27 9.72 9.64
CA ALA A 30 -1.74 10.41 8.48
C ALA A 30 -2.86 11.07 7.68
N GLN A 31 -2.53 12.16 6.99
CA GLN A 31 -3.45 12.77 6.03
C GLN A 31 -3.49 11.91 4.77
N LEU A 32 -4.68 11.56 4.29
CA LEU A 32 -4.84 10.97 2.96
C LEU A 32 -4.74 12.06 1.90
N LEU A 33 -3.74 11.94 1.03
CA LEU A 33 -3.49 12.86 -0.08
C LEU A 33 -4.26 12.46 -1.34
N GLN A 34 -4.32 11.16 -1.64
CA GLN A 34 -5.07 10.60 -2.76
C GLN A 34 -5.75 9.30 -2.35
N GLY A 35 -7.02 9.18 -2.70
CA GLY A 35 -7.80 7.96 -2.56
C GLY A 35 -7.79 7.11 -3.83
N TRP A 36 -8.39 5.93 -3.73
CA TRP A 36 -8.59 5.05 -4.87
C TRP A 36 -9.41 5.75 -5.96
N GLY A 37 -8.90 5.69 -7.19
CA GLY A 37 -9.55 6.26 -8.38
C GLY A 37 -9.36 7.77 -8.56
N ASP A 38 -8.63 8.45 -7.68
CA ASP A 38 -8.35 9.88 -7.83
C ASP A 38 -7.47 10.16 -9.06
N ASN A 39 -7.52 11.41 -9.54
CA ASN A 39 -6.69 11.92 -10.65
C ASN A 39 -6.66 11.04 -11.92
N PRO A 40 -7.81 10.58 -12.47
CA PRO A 40 -7.85 9.65 -13.60
C PRO A 40 -7.13 10.12 -14.85
N GLY A 41 -7.18 11.43 -15.16
CA GLY A 41 -6.47 11.98 -16.33
C GLY A 41 -4.95 11.90 -16.20
N PHE A 42 -4.41 12.09 -14.99
CA PHE A 42 -2.99 11.92 -14.73
C PHE A 42 -2.61 10.44 -14.74
N HIS A 43 -3.38 9.58 -14.07
CA HIS A 43 -3.00 8.16 -13.95
C HIS A 43 -3.14 7.36 -15.25
N ALA A 44 -3.96 7.82 -16.22
CA ALA A 44 -4.10 7.17 -17.52
C ALA A 44 -2.79 7.06 -18.33
N GLN A 45 -1.75 7.82 -17.97
CA GLN A 45 -0.43 7.72 -18.61
C GLN A 45 0.41 6.53 -18.11
N PHE A 46 0.04 5.92 -16.98
CA PHE A 46 0.72 4.76 -16.40
C PHE A 46 -0.06 3.48 -16.69
N THR A 47 0.65 2.36 -16.70
CA THR A 47 0.06 1.04 -16.92
C THR A 47 0.43 0.09 -15.79
N TYR A 48 -0.50 -0.77 -15.38
CA TYR A 48 -0.23 -1.90 -14.51
C TYR A 48 -0.49 -3.19 -15.29
N ASN A 49 0.51 -4.08 -15.38
CA ASN A 49 0.49 -5.28 -16.23
C ASN A 49 0.05 -4.98 -17.69
N GLY A 50 0.51 -3.85 -18.24
CA GLY A 50 0.18 -3.42 -19.60
C GLY A 50 -1.22 -2.82 -19.78
N VAL A 51 -2.00 -2.67 -18.71
CA VAL A 51 -3.34 -2.06 -18.73
C VAL A 51 -3.26 -0.63 -18.19
N PRO A 52 -3.73 0.39 -18.94
CA PRO A 52 -3.78 1.77 -18.44
C PRO A 52 -4.60 1.90 -17.16
N LEU A 53 -4.10 2.68 -16.22
CA LEU A 53 -4.82 2.94 -14.98
C LEU A 53 -6.04 3.82 -15.24
N LYS A 54 -7.13 3.54 -14.51
CA LYS A 54 -8.37 4.33 -14.57
C LYS A 54 -8.41 5.45 -13.54
N GLY A 55 -7.33 5.64 -12.78
CA GLY A 55 -7.24 6.47 -11.58
C GLY A 55 -6.14 5.95 -10.67
N HIS A 56 -5.91 6.64 -9.55
CA HIS A 56 -4.91 6.25 -8.57
C HIS A 56 -5.18 4.83 -8.05
N PRO A 57 -4.25 3.86 -8.20
CA PRO A 57 -4.50 2.45 -7.92
C PRO A 57 -4.19 2.09 -6.46
N GLY A 58 -4.39 3.03 -5.53
CA GLY A 58 -4.00 2.86 -4.14
C GLY A 58 -4.43 4.03 -3.27
N LEU A 59 -3.74 4.19 -2.15
CA LEU A 59 -3.94 5.24 -1.17
C LEU A 59 -2.59 5.92 -0.89
N ASP A 60 -2.55 7.24 -1.01
CA ASP A 60 -1.36 8.04 -0.69
C ASP A 60 -1.53 8.70 0.67
N PHE A 61 -0.58 8.45 1.56
CA PHE A 61 -0.56 9.01 2.91
C PHE A 61 0.62 9.97 3.07
N LEU A 62 0.35 11.15 3.65
CA LEU A 62 1.40 12.09 4.01
C LEU A 62 2.07 11.65 5.32
N LEU A 63 3.32 11.22 5.22
CA LEU A 63 4.16 10.82 6.35
C LEU A 63 5.49 11.58 6.34
N PRO A 64 6.09 11.88 7.51
CA PRO A 64 7.46 12.35 7.58
C PRO A 64 8.45 11.37 6.93
N ALA A 65 9.50 11.87 6.30
CA ALA A 65 10.56 11.03 5.74
C ALA A 65 11.18 10.14 6.83
N GLY A 66 11.40 8.87 6.51
CA GLY A 66 11.92 7.87 7.46
C GLY A 66 10.88 7.28 8.41
N SER A 67 9.59 7.62 8.25
CA SER A 67 8.50 6.94 8.97
C SER A 67 8.51 5.44 8.67
N ALA A 68 8.25 4.64 9.70
CA ALA A 68 8.18 3.19 9.54
C ALA A 68 6.97 2.80 8.69
N ILE A 69 7.20 1.95 7.70
CA ILE A 69 6.18 1.32 6.86
C ILE A 69 5.99 -0.11 7.37
N LEU A 70 4.74 -0.48 7.64
CA LEU A 70 4.38 -1.73 8.30
C LEU A 70 3.56 -2.64 7.37
N ALA A 71 3.76 -3.95 7.50
CA ALA A 71 2.90 -4.93 6.85
C ALA A 71 1.45 -4.80 7.36
N VAL A 72 0.48 -4.67 6.46
CA VAL A 72 -0.94 -4.48 6.81
C VAL A 72 -1.57 -5.78 7.28
N ASP A 73 -0.97 -6.92 6.91
CA ASP A 73 -1.35 -8.25 7.33
C ASP A 73 -0.16 -9.21 7.21
N ALA A 74 -0.28 -10.41 7.78
CA ALA A 74 0.72 -11.46 7.65
C ALA A 74 0.78 -12.01 6.21
N GLY A 75 1.97 -12.33 5.73
CA GLY A 75 2.16 -12.77 4.35
C GLY A 75 3.60 -13.15 4.03
N ARG A 76 3.88 -13.31 2.74
CA ARG A 76 5.23 -13.54 2.20
C ARG A 76 5.61 -12.39 1.29
N VAL A 77 6.79 -11.82 1.50
CA VAL A 77 7.38 -10.87 0.56
C VAL A 77 7.66 -11.62 -0.74
N VAL A 78 6.93 -11.30 -1.79
CA VAL A 78 7.07 -11.96 -3.09
C VAL A 78 7.92 -11.15 -4.07
N GLU A 79 8.04 -9.85 -3.83
CA GLU A 79 8.78 -8.96 -4.70
C GLU A 79 9.38 -7.79 -3.93
N ILE A 80 10.65 -7.49 -4.23
CA ILE A 80 11.31 -6.24 -3.88
C ILE A 80 11.95 -5.75 -5.18
N SER A 81 11.56 -4.57 -5.64
CA SER A 81 12.00 -4.05 -6.93
C SER A 81 12.02 -2.52 -6.92
N ASN A 82 12.46 -1.94 -8.03
CA ASN A 82 12.51 -0.50 -8.23
C ASN A 82 12.01 -0.14 -9.63
N GLU A 83 10.92 0.62 -9.71
CA GLU A 83 10.29 1.11 -10.94
C GLU A 83 10.44 2.64 -11.03
N PRO A 84 11.48 3.15 -11.72
CA PRO A 84 11.67 4.58 -11.89
C PRO A 84 10.50 5.23 -12.62
N GLY A 85 9.99 6.35 -12.08
CA GLY A 85 8.85 7.08 -12.65
C GLY A 85 7.47 6.49 -12.33
N GLY A 86 7.43 5.27 -11.77
CA GLY A 86 6.23 4.64 -11.20
C GLY A 86 6.35 4.53 -9.68
N PHE A 87 6.21 3.32 -9.15
CA PHE A 87 6.24 3.06 -7.71
C PHE A 87 7.58 3.38 -7.01
N GLY A 88 8.64 3.68 -7.75
CA GLY A 88 9.98 3.80 -7.17
C GLY A 88 10.41 2.47 -6.56
N ARG A 89 11.14 2.49 -5.45
CA ARG A 89 11.42 1.27 -4.69
C ARG A 89 10.16 0.80 -3.99
N TYR A 90 9.81 -0.47 -4.18
CA TYR A 90 8.60 -1.06 -3.60
C TYR A 90 8.80 -2.47 -3.07
N VAL A 91 7.89 -2.84 -2.18
CA VAL A 91 7.73 -4.20 -1.65
C VAL A 91 6.33 -4.69 -2.00
N LYS A 92 6.20 -5.94 -2.46
CA LYS A 92 4.93 -6.63 -2.64
C LYS A 92 4.85 -7.82 -1.70
N ILE A 93 3.73 -7.94 -0.99
CA ILE A 93 3.46 -9.05 -0.07
C ILE A 93 2.24 -9.81 -0.59
N GLU A 94 2.39 -11.12 -0.73
CA GLU A 94 1.28 -12.05 -0.97
C GLU A 94 0.72 -12.52 0.37
N HIS A 95 -0.59 -12.39 0.51
CA HIS A 95 -1.41 -12.81 1.64
C HIS A 95 -2.35 -13.93 1.20
N ARG A 96 -3.06 -14.54 2.17
CA ARG A 96 -4.09 -15.55 1.84
C ARG A 96 -5.26 -14.99 1.02
N TRP A 97 -5.50 -13.68 1.08
CA TRP A 97 -6.63 -13.00 0.45
C TRP A 97 -6.25 -12.23 -0.83
N GLY A 98 -4.97 -12.17 -1.20
CA GLY A 98 -4.50 -11.36 -2.32
C GLY A 98 -3.15 -10.73 -2.02
N GLU A 99 -2.89 -9.54 -2.57
CA GLU A 99 -1.60 -8.87 -2.48
C GLU A 99 -1.72 -7.46 -1.87
N SER A 100 -0.68 -7.03 -1.19
CA SER A 100 -0.45 -5.61 -0.85
C SER A 100 0.86 -5.11 -1.46
N LEU A 101 0.89 -3.84 -1.83
CA LEU A 101 2.05 -3.18 -2.43
C LEU A 101 2.37 -1.88 -1.68
N TYR A 102 3.65 -1.70 -1.37
CA TYR A 102 4.18 -0.56 -0.62
C TYR A 102 5.15 0.18 -1.53
N ALA A 103 4.77 1.37 -1.99
CA ALA A 103 5.54 2.16 -2.94
C ALA A 103 6.34 3.27 -2.26
N HIS A 104 7.23 3.89 -3.04
CA HIS A 104 8.04 5.05 -2.65
C HIS A 104 8.86 4.84 -1.36
N MET A 105 9.32 3.61 -1.16
CA MET A 105 10.07 3.23 0.03
C MET A 105 11.50 3.75 -0.01
N GLY A 106 12.01 4.17 1.15
CA GLY A 106 13.42 4.50 1.34
C GLY A 106 14.26 3.24 1.59
N ASP A 107 14.69 3.06 2.83
CA ASP A 107 15.39 1.86 3.26
C ASP A 107 14.42 0.69 3.46
N LEU A 108 14.94 -0.54 3.38
CA LEU A 108 14.17 -1.77 3.59
C LEU A 108 14.76 -2.57 4.75
N SER A 109 13.89 -3.25 5.48
CA SER A 109 14.21 -4.10 6.64
C SER A 109 13.72 -5.55 6.46
N VAL A 110 13.40 -5.90 5.22
CA VAL A 110 12.94 -7.22 4.79
C VAL A 110 13.60 -7.66 3.48
N GLU A 111 13.57 -8.96 3.22
CA GLU A 111 14.13 -9.59 2.02
C GLU A 111 13.07 -10.34 1.21
N SER A 112 13.34 -10.55 -0.09
CA SER A 112 12.45 -11.33 -0.94
C SER A 112 12.35 -12.78 -0.44
N GLY A 113 11.12 -13.30 -0.41
CA GLY A 113 10.79 -14.62 0.10
C GLY A 113 10.57 -14.69 1.62
N GLN A 114 10.86 -13.62 2.36
CA GLN A 114 10.66 -13.55 3.81
C GLN A 114 9.18 -13.62 4.18
N ARG A 115 8.86 -14.42 5.20
CA ARG A 115 7.54 -14.38 5.85
C ARG A 115 7.51 -13.24 6.87
N VAL A 116 6.43 -12.48 6.86
CA VAL A 116 6.23 -11.35 7.77
C VAL A 116 4.89 -11.50 8.48
N GLU A 117 4.85 -11.06 9.72
CA GLU A 117 3.61 -10.92 10.49
C GLU A 117 3.00 -9.54 10.24
N ARG A 118 1.71 -9.40 10.55
CA ARG A 118 1.04 -8.09 10.59
C ARG A 118 1.79 -7.13 11.50
N GLY A 119 1.97 -5.88 11.07
CA GLY A 119 2.72 -4.86 11.81
C GLY A 119 4.24 -5.01 11.70
N ARG A 120 4.77 -5.99 10.97
CA ARG A 120 6.21 -6.09 10.75
C ARG A 120 6.71 -4.88 9.97
N LYS A 121 7.74 -4.20 10.50
CA LYS A 121 8.45 -3.14 9.77
C LYS A 121 9.03 -3.69 8.46
N LEU A 122 8.73 -2.99 7.37
CA LEU A 122 9.18 -3.25 6.01
C LEU A 122 10.26 -2.25 5.59
N GLY A 123 10.15 -0.99 6.01
CA GLY A 123 11.08 0.11 5.74
C GLY A 123 10.96 1.20 6.78
#